data_AF-A0A1D7U436-F1
#
_entry.id   AF-A0A1D7U436-F1
#
_cell.length_a   1.000
_cell.length_b   1.000
_cell.length_c   1.000
_cell.angle_alpha   90.00
_cell.angle_beta   90.00
_cell.angle_gamma   90.00
#
_symmetry.space_group_name_H-M   'P 1'
#
loop_
_entity.id
_entity.type
_entity.pdbx_description
1 polymer ?
#
loop_
_entity_poly.entity_id
_entity_poly.type
_entity_poly.pdbx_seq_one_letter_code
_entity_poly.pdbx_strand_id
1 'polypeptide(L)'
;MPQPSLVKLFTQHPETVGETYGEHFGVAMRYSGRMFAASFCAFVHAFLPFCFEKTASTMARRMVADMDRRSAHPAAPVQVAPAE
;
A
#
# COMPACT_ATOMS: atom_id res chain seq x y z
N MET A 1 -29.30 0.88 14.75
CA MET A 1 -28.18 1.77 14.36
C MET A 1 -28.19 1.87 12.84
N PRO A 2 -28.09 3.08 12.24
CA PRO A 2 -27.95 3.19 10.80
C PRO A 2 -26.66 2.49 10.35
N GLN A 3 -26.76 1.58 9.38
CA GLN A 3 -25.59 0.91 8.81
C GLN A 3 -24.81 1.90 7.95
N PRO A 4 -23.47 1.93 8.02
CA PRO A 4 -22.68 2.74 7.09
C PRO A 4 -22.96 2.25 5.66
N SER A 5 -23.15 3.20 4.74
CA SER A 5 -23.26 2.86 3.32
C SER A 5 -21.95 2.23 2.83
N LEU A 6 -22.03 1.34 1.83
CA LEU A 6 -20.84 0.71 1.24
C LEU A 6 -19.79 1.77 0.84
N VAL A 7 -20.23 2.90 0.30
CA VAL A 7 -19.36 4.03 -0.07
C VAL A 7 -18.53 4.53 1.12
N LYS A 8 -19.15 4.74 2.29
CA LYS A 8 -18.44 5.20 3.49
C LYS A 8 -17.35 4.24 3.94
N LEU A 9 -17.53 2.93 3.77
CA LEU A 9 -16.50 1.94 4.13
C LEU A 9 -15.22 2.10 3.29
N PHE A 10 -15.34 2.51 2.03
CA PHE A 10 -14.21 2.67 1.13
C PHE A 10 -13.60 4.07 1.15
N THR A 11 -14.36 5.12 1.49
CA THR A 11 -13.84 6.50 1.47
C THR A 11 -13.36 6.99 2.83
N GLN A 12 -13.90 6.47 3.94
CA GLN A 12 -13.55 6.94 5.28
C GLN A 12 -12.06 6.79 5.61
N HIS A 13 -11.42 5.68 5.22
CA HIS A 13 -10.00 5.48 5.48
C HIS A 13 -9.09 6.37 4.61
N PRO A 14 -9.23 6.40 3.27
CA PRO A 14 -8.50 7.37 2.42
C PRO A 14 -8.66 8.82 2.88
N GLU A 15 -9.88 9.23 3.27
CA GLU A 15 -10.15 10.57 3.80
C GLU A 15 -9.35 10.87 5.07
N THR A 16 -9.19 9.90 5.99
CA THR A 16 -8.40 10.10 7.22
C THR A 16 -6.92 10.38 6.98
N VAL A 17 -6.40 9.98 5.82
CA VAL A 17 -5.01 10.20 5.40
C VAL A 17 -4.89 11.26 4.31
N GLY A 18 -5.98 11.95 3.98
CA GLY A 18 -5.99 13.03 3.00
C GLY A 18 -5.90 12.58 1.53
N GLU A 19 -6.15 11.30 1.24
CA GLU A 19 -6.08 10.72 -0.10
C GLU A 19 -7.47 10.46 -0.68
N THR A 20 -7.63 10.59 -1.99
CA THR A 20 -8.82 10.04 -2.66
C THR A 20 -8.76 8.50 -2.69
N TYR A 21 -9.92 7.85 -2.81
CA TYR A 21 -9.98 6.39 -2.92
C TYR A 21 -9.07 5.85 -4.04
N GLY A 22 -9.03 6.51 -5.19
CA GLY A 22 -8.20 6.09 -6.33
C GLY A 22 -6.69 6.17 -6.04
N GLU A 23 -6.25 7.26 -5.40
CA GLU A 23 -4.84 7.43 -5.00
C GLU A 23 -4.43 6.36 -3.98
N HIS A 24 -5.22 6.22 -2.91
CA HIS A 24 -4.97 5.24 -1.85
C HIS A 24 -4.97 3.81 -2.40
N PHE A 25 -5.95 3.47 -3.22
CA PHE A 25 -6.05 2.16 -3.87
C PHE A 25 -4.85 1.87 -4.77
N GLY A 26 -4.42 2.83 -5.59
CA GLY A 26 -3.24 2.67 -6.45
C GLY A 26 -1.96 2.43 -5.65
N VAL A 27 -1.78 3.17 -4.56
CA VAL A 27 -0.65 2.98 -3.63
C VAL A 27 -0.71 1.61 -2.96
N ALA A 28 -1.87 1.22 -2.42
CA ALA A 28 -2.08 -0.09 -1.78
C ALA A 28 -1.81 -1.25 -2.75
N MET A 29 -2.33 -1.17 -3.98
CA MET A 29 -2.12 -2.18 -5.02
C MET A 29 -0.65 -2.30 -5.42
N ARG A 30 0.08 -1.17 -5.48
CA ARG A 30 1.53 -1.18 -5.76
C ARG A 30 2.30 -1.94 -4.68
N TYR A 31 2.01 -1.72 -3.40
CA TYR A 31 2.68 -2.44 -2.32
C TYR A 31 2.27 -3.92 -2.31
N SER A 32 0.98 -4.21 -2.51
CA SER A 32 0.46 -5.57 -2.63
C SER A 32 1.22 -6.38 -3.69
N GLY A 33 1.37 -5.85 -4.90
CA GLY A 33 2.13 -6.53 -5.97
C GLY A 33 3.60 -6.76 -5.63
N ARG A 34 4.27 -5.82 -4.96
CA ARG A 34 5.67 -5.96 -4.53
C ARG A 34 5.83 -6.98 -3.39
N MET A 35 4.89 -7.02 -2.44
CA MET A 35 4.87 -8.01 -1.37
C MET A 35 4.63 -9.41 -1.93
N PHE A 36 3.69 -9.55 -2.86
CA PHE A 36 3.43 -10.82 -3.54
C PHE A 36 4.67 -11.33 -4.29
N ALA A 37 5.35 -10.46 -5.05
CA ALA A 37 6.58 -10.82 -5.73
C ALA A 37 7.72 -11.19 -4.76
N ALA A 38 7.89 -10.44 -3.67
CA ALA A 38 8.89 -10.78 -2.64
C ALA A 38 8.59 -12.14 -1.97
N SER A 39 7.31 -12.40 -1.66
CA SER A 39 6.84 -13.68 -1.13
C SER A 39 7.09 -14.83 -2.12
N PHE A 40 6.78 -14.63 -3.39
CA PHE A 40 7.05 -15.62 -4.45
C PHE A 40 8.55 -15.93 -4.58
N CYS A 41 9.42 -14.91 -4.58
CA CYS A 41 10.87 -15.12 -4.58
C CYS A 41 11.34 -15.92 -3.36
N ALA A 42 10.85 -15.58 -2.16
CA ALA A 42 11.20 -16.30 -0.93
C ALA A 42 10.69 -17.74 -0.95
N PHE A 43 9.48 -17.96 -1.48
CA PHE A 43 8.89 -19.28 -1.65
C PHE A 43 9.73 -20.15 -2.59
N VAL A 44 10.11 -19.66 -3.77
CA VAL A 44 10.98 -20.40 -4.69
C VAL A 44 12.34 -20.68 -4.05
N HIS A 45 12.94 -19.69 -3.38
CA HIS A 45 14.22 -19.85 -2.68
C HIS A 45 14.19 -20.94 -1.60
N ALA A 46 13.05 -21.12 -0.91
CA ALA A 46 12.90 -22.17 0.11
C ALA A 46 13.06 -23.59 -0.45
N PHE A 47 12.72 -23.81 -1.74
CA PHE A 47 12.97 -25.09 -2.43
C PHE A 47 14.28 -25.10 -3.21
N LEU A 48 14.69 -23.95 -3.75
CA LEU A 48 15.86 -23.77 -4.61
C LEU A 48 16.79 -22.69 -3.99
N PRO A 49 17.66 -23.04 -3.04
CA PRO A 49 18.42 -22.07 -2.23
C PRO A 49 19.45 -21.25 -3.03
N PHE A 50 19.72 -21.60 -4.28
CA PHE A 50 20.58 -20.84 -5.20
C PHE A 50 19.79 -19.83 -6.06
N CYS A 51 18.45 -19.89 -6.08
CA CYS A 51 17.61 -18.91 -6.76
C CYS A 51 17.25 -17.76 -5.81
N PHE A 52 17.26 -16.52 -6.30
CA PHE A 52 16.76 -15.34 -5.55
C PHE A 52 17.40 -15.06 -4.18
N GLU A 53 18.66 -15.47 -3.95
CA GLU A 53 19.36 -15.45 -2.65
C GLU A 53 19.17 -14.17 -1.82
N LYS A 54 19.16 -12.99 -2.46
CA LYS A 54 18.99 -11.70 -1.79
C LYS A 54 17.79 -10.90 -2.31
N THR A 55 17.01 -11.44 -3.24
CA THR A 55 15.98 -10.68 -3.95
C THR A 55 14.83 -10.32 -3.02
N ALA A 56 14.25 -11.30 -2.33
CA ALA A 56 13.11 -11.09 -1.44
C ALA A 56 13.43 -10.08 -0.32
N SER A 57 14.59 -10.25 0.34
CA SER A 57 15.02 -9.34 1.42
C SER A 57 15.36 -7.94 0.92
N THR A 58 15.98 -7.80 -0.25
CA THR A 58 16.21 -6.48 -0.88
C THR A 58 14.90 -5.78 -1.22
N MET A 59 13.91 -6.51 -1.75
CA MET A 59 12.58 -5.96 -2.04
C MET A 59 11.89 -5.48 -0.76
N ALA A 60 11.91 -6.28 0.31
CA ALA A 60 11.34 -5.90 1.60
C ALA A 60 11.98 -4.63 2.18
N ARG A 61 13.31 -4.55 2.20
CA ARG A 61 14.04 -3.36 2.68
C ARG A 61 13.71 -2.11 1.87
N ARG A 62 13.60 -2.24 0.55
CA ARG A 62 13.21 -1.12 -0.33
C ARG A 62 11.78 -0.66 -0.07
N MET A 63 10.85 -1.58 0.21
CA MET A 63 9.48 -1.23 0.56
C MET A 63 9.40 -0.50 1.89
N VAL A 64 10.09 -0.99 2.93
CA VAL A 64 10.14 -0.32 4.24
C VAL A 64 10.71 1.09 4.11
N ALA A 65 11.85 1.25 3.42
CA ALA A 65 12.44 2.57 3.21
C ALA A 65 11.53 3.53 2.42
N ASP A 66 10.72 3.03 1.49
CA ASP A 66 9.73 3.83 0.74
C ASP A 66 8.52 4.21 1.62
N MET A 67 8.05 3.30 2.49
CA MET A 67 7.00 3.59 3.47
C MET A 67 7.46 4.65 4.47
N ASP A 68 8.66 4.51 5.04
CA ASP A 68 9.22 5.47 6.00
C ASP A 68 9.35 6.88 5.40
N ARG A 69 9.81 6.97 4.15
CA ARG A 69 9.89 8.25 3.42
C ARG A 69 8.53 8.91 3.21
N ARG A 70 7.49 8.11 2.94
CA ARG A 70 6.13 8.62 2.76
C ARG A 70 5.51 9.05 4.09
N SER A 71 5.72 8.29 5.16
CA SER A 71 5.27 8.66 6.50
C SER A 71 5.90 9.97 6.98
N ALA A 72 7.14 10.25 6.59
CA ALA A 72 7.83 11.52 6.88
C ALA A 72 7.32 12.71 6.05
N HIS A 73 6.56 12.48 4.98
CA HIS A 73 5.99 13.53 4.12
C HIS A 73 4.54 13.20 3.79
N PRO A 74 3.60 13.43 4.73
CA PRO A 74 2.19 13.17 4.51
C PRO A 74 1.70 13.96 3.29
N ALA A 75 0.83 13.33 2.48
CA ALA A 75 0.16 14.05 1.40
C ALA A 75 -0.63 15.23 1.98
N ALA A 76 -0.61 16.38 1.29
CA ALA A 76 -1.43 17.52 1.67
C ALA A 76 -2.92 17.13 1.59
N PRO A 77 -3.75 17.50 2.58
CA PRO A 77 -5.14 17.09 2.60
C PRO A 77 -5.89 17.58 1.36
N VAL A 78 -6.54 16.65 0.66
CA VAL A 78 -7.48 16.97 -0.43
C VAL A 78 -8.66 17.75 0.15
N GLN A 79 -8.78 19.03 -0.22
CA GLN A 79 -10.00 19.81 0.00
C GLN A 79 -11.06 19.33 -0.98
N VAL A 80 -11.96 18.45 -0.52
CA VAL A 80 -13.16 18.09 -1.28
C VAL A 80 -14.13 19.26 -1.16
N ALA A 81 -14.36 19.96 -2.28
CA ALA A 81 -15.35 21.03 -2.34
C ALA A 81 -16.76 20.50 -2.00
N PRO A 82 -17.62 21.27 -1.33
CA PRO A 82 -18.97 20.82 -1.01
C PRO A 82 -19.74 20.59 -2.31
N ALA A 83 -20.37 19.41 -2.43
CA ALA A 83 -21.41 19.20 -3.43
C ALA A 83 -22.64 20.00 -3.00
N GLU A 84 -22.99 21.02 -3.78
CA GLU A 84 -24.24 21.78 -3.67
C GLU A 84 -25.48 20.91 -3.96
#